data_AF-A0A9D9Q738-F1
#
_entry.id   AF-A0A9D9Q738-F1
#
_cell.length_a   1.000
_cell.length_b   1.000
_cell.length_c   1.000
_cell.angle_alpha   90.00
_cell.angle_beta   90.00
_cell.angle_gamma   90.00
#
_symmetry.space_group_name_H-M   'P 1'
#
loop_
_entity.id
_entity.type
_entity.pdbx_description
1 polymer ?
#
loop_
_entity_poly.entity_id
_entity_poly.type
_entity_poly.pdbx_seq_one_letter_code
_entity_poly.pdbx_strand_id
1 'polypeptide(L)' 'MKYLAHINHEDEREQKLIDHLQGTAKLSECFAAAFDEGNFGRLAGLYHDIGKYSTAIRP' A
#
# COMPACT_ATOMS: atom_id res chain seq x y z
N MET A 1 -3.02 -14.16 -10.67
CA MET A 1 -3.35 -14.18 -9.23
C MET A 1 -3.89 -12.82 -8.82
N LYS A 2 -4.89 -12.77 -7.94
CA LYS A 2 -5.45 -11.52 -7.40
C LYS A 2 -4.72 -11.22 -6.09
N TYR A 3 -4.02 -10.08 -6.02
CA TYR A 3 -3.33 -9.63 -4.81
C TYR A 3 -4.15 -8.52 -4.17
N LEU A 4 -4.52 -8.72 -2.90
CA LEU A 4 -5.43 -7.83 -2.19
C LEU A 4 -4.71 -7.22 -0.99
N ALA A 5 -4.94 -5.93 -0.78
CA ALA A 5 -4.54 -5.26 0.45
C ALA A 5 -5.58 -5.46 1.56
N HIS A 6 -6.86 -5.40 1.19
CA HIS A 6 -7.98 -5.44 2.10
C HIS A 6 -9.23 -6.04 1.44
N ILE A 7 -10.03 -6.73 2.26
CA ILE A 7 -11.36 -7.26 1.92
C ILE A 7 -12.33 -6.66 2.95
N ASN A 8 -13.29 -5.88 2.49
CA ASN A 8 -14.38 -5.43 3.35
C ASN A 8 -15.46 -6.52 3.39
N HIS A 9 -15.66 -7.13 4.56
CA HIS A 9 -16.59 -8.25 4.74
C HIS A 9 -18.07 -7.83 4.77
N GLU A 10 -18.37 -6.55 4.98
CA GLU A 10 -19.77 -6.07 5.03
C GLU A 10 -20.31 -5.79 3.62
N ASP A 11 -19.46 -5.31 2.72
CA ASP A 11 -19.83 -4.87 1.36
C ASP A 11 -19.18 -5.71 0.24
N GLU A 12 -18.47 -6.79 0.57
CA GLU A 12 -17.67 -7.62 -0.34
C GLU A 12 -16.67 -6.84 -1.23
N ARG A 13 -16.31 -5.61 -0.82
CA ARG A 13 -15.40 -4.77 -1.60
C ARG A 13 -13.96 -5.20 -1.40
N GLU A 14 -13.31 -5.48 -2.51
CA GLU A 14 -11.89 -5.83 -2.55
C GLU A 14 -11.04 -4.65 -3.02
N GLN A 15 -9.98 -4.35 -2.29
CA GLN A 15 -8.98 -3.38 -2.71
C GLN A 15 -7.74 -4.12 -3.24
N LYS A 16 -7.37 -3.85 -4.49
CA LYS A 16 -6.15 -4.41 -5.08
C LYS A 16 -4.92 -3.90 -4.32
N LEU A 17 -3.95 -4.78 -4.12
CA LEU A 17 -2.71 -4.45 -3.44
C LEU A 17 -1.98 -3.28 -4.12
N ILE A 18 -1.94 -3.25 -5.45
CA ILE A 18 -1.26 -2.18 -6.19
C ILE A 18 -1.91 -0.80 -5.96
N ASP A 19 -3.25 -0.74 -5.93
CA ASP A 19 -3.99 0.51 -5.74
C ASP A 19 -3.76 1.04 -4.32
N HIS A 20 -3.74 0.15 -3.33
CA HIS A 20 -3.37 0.46 -1.95
C HIS A 20 -1.95 0.99 -1.85
N LEU A 21 -0.96 0.27 -2.38
CA LEU A 21 0.46 0.67 -2.31
C LEU A 21 0.70 2.03 -2.98
N GLN A 22 0.06 2.30 -4.13
CA GLN A 22 0.16 3.60 -4.80
C GLN A 22 -0.50 4.73 -3.98
N GLY A 23 -1.69 4.48 -3.43
CA GLY A 23 -2.39 5.45 -2.59
C GLY A 23 -1.61 5.78 -1.32
N THR A 24 -1.13 4.76 -0.60
CA THR A 24 -0.29 4.93 0.59
C THR A 24 1.00 5.66 0.26
N ALA A 25 1.69 5.27 -0.81
CA ALA A 25 2.91 5.94 -1.25
C ALA A 25 2.70 7.42 -1.52
N LYS A 26 1.57 7.80 -2.13
CA LYS A 26 1.27 9.20 -2.41
C LYS A 26 1.05 10.01 -1.13
N LEU A 27 0.34 9.44 -0.16
CA LEU A 27 0.14 10.10 1.14
C LEU A 27 1.45 10.20 1.93
N SER A 28 2.23 9.12 1.97
CA SER A 28 3.53 9.11 2.64
C SER A 28 4.52 10.10 2.01
N GLU A 29 4.53 10.25 0.69
CA GLU A 29 5.29 11.29 -0.01
C GLU A 29 4.89 12.69 0.49
N CYS A 30 3.59 12.99 0.50
CA CYS A 30 3.10 14.31 0.94
C CYS A 30 3.47 14.62 2.40
N PHE A 31 3.43 13.62 3.29
CA PHE A 31 3.81 13.82 4.68
C PHE A 31 5.33 13.97 4.86
N ALA A 32 6.12 13.16 4.17
CA ALA A 32 7.58 13.21 4.26
C ALA A 32 8.18 14.45 3.59
N ALA A 33 7.48 15.05 2.62
CA ALA A 33 7.88 16.30 1.99
C ALA A 33 8.03 17.47 2.99
N ALA A 34 7.34 17.44 4.14
CA ALA A 34 7.53 18.43 5.21
C ALA A 34 8.95 18.39 5.82
N PHE A 35 9.69 17.31 5.59
CA PHE A 35 11.07 17.09 6.05
C PHE A 35 12.07 17.06 4.90
N ASP A 36 11.67 17.46 3.68
CA ASP A 36 12.45 17.32 2.43
C ASP A 36 12.72 15.85 2.02
N GLU A 37 11.97 14.91 2.60
CA GLU A 37 12.19 13.46 2.43
C GLU A 37 11.05 12.77 1.65
N GLY A 38 10.37 13.51 0.78
CA GLY A 38 9.20 13.02 0.02
C GLY A 38 9.46 11.72 -0.76
N ASN A 39 10.63 11.61 -1.39
CA ASN A 39 11.04 10.41 -2.12
C ASN A 39 11.16 9.18 -1.22
N PHE A 40 11.72 9.34 -0.02
CA PHE A 40 11.82 8.27 0.97
C PHE A 40 10.45 7.90 1.53
N GLY A 41 9.57 8.88 1.79
CA GLY A 41 8.18 8.63 2.15
C GLY A 41 7.45 7.80 1.09
N ARG A 42 7.59 8.17 -0.19
CA ARG A 42 7.02 7.42 -1.31
C ARG A 42 7.53 6.00 -1.37
N LEU A 43 8.85 5.81 -1.23
CA LEU A 43 9.48 4.49 -1.23
C LEU A 43 8.95 3.65 -0.06
N ALA A 44 8.94 4.19 1.16
CA ALA A 44 8.43 3.48 2.33
C ALA A 44 6.97 3.03 2.12
N GLY A 45 6.11 3.92 1.61
CA GLY A 45 4.71 3.60 1.34
C GLY A 45 4.52 2.53 0.25
N LEU A 46 5.34 2.53 -0.80
CA LEU A 46 5.29 1.53 -1.88
C LEU A 46 5.68 0.12 -1.40
N TYR A 47 6.60 0.03 -0.43
CA TYR A 47 7.20 -1.25 -0.03
C TYR A 47 6.65 -1.82 1.28
N HIS A 48 5.90 -1.04 2.08
CA HIS A 48 5.49 -1.47 3.42
C HIS A 48 4.77 -2.83 3.47
N ASP A 49 3.96 -3.10 2.44
CA ASP A 49 3.12 -4.31 2.32
C ASP A 49 3.59 -5.25 1.20
N ILE A 50 4.83 -5.12 0.71
CA ILE A 50 5.36 -5.94 -0.40
C ILE A 50 5.28 -7.45 -0.12
N GLY A 51 5.33 -7.85 1.16
CA GLY A 51 5.15 -9.22 1.59
C GLY A 51 3.83 -9.85 1.15
N LYS A 52 2.78 -9.05 0.89
CA LYS A 52 1.48 -9.54 0.41
C LYS A 52 1.48 -10.06 -1.04
N TYR A 53 2.58 -9.87 -1.78
CA TYR A 53 2.82 -10.58 -3.03
C TYR A 53 3.27 -12.04 -2.84
N SER A 54 3.61 -12.43 -1.60
CA SER A 54 3.90 -13.82 -1.23
C SER A 54 2.61 -14.60 -0.97
N THR A 55 2.64 -15.91 -1.23
CA THR A 55 1.56 -16.83 -0.83
C THR A 55 1.45 -17.01 0.68
N ALA A 56 2.52 -16.71 1.43
CA ALA A 56 2.57 -16.90 2.88
C ALA A 56 1.83 -15.81 3.68
N ILE A 57 1.51 -14.66 3.06
CA ILE A 57 1.00 -13.47 3.75
C ILE A 57 -0.16 -12.90 2.92
N ARG A 58 -1.31 -13.56 2.92
CA ARG A 58 -2.53 -13.06 2.27
C ARG A 58 -3.57 -12.65 3.33
N PRO A 59 -4.38 -11.61 3.05
CA PRO A 59 -5.53 -11.27 3.88
C PRO A 59 -6.60 -12.37 3.87
#